data_AF-A0A7S3EJU4-F1
#
_entry.id   AF-A0A7S3EJU4-F1
#
_cell.length_a   1.000
_cell.length_b   1.000
_cell.length_c   1.000
_cell.angle_alpha   90.00
_cell.angle_beta   90.00
_cell.angle_gamma   90.00
#
_symmetry.space_group_name_H-M   'P 1'
#
loop_
_entity.id
_entity.type
_entity.pdbx_description
1 polymer ?
#
loop_
_entity_poly.entity_id
_entity_poly.type
_entity_poly.pdbx_seq_one_letter_code
_entity_poly.pdbx_strand_id
1 'polypeptide(L)'
;MVAGNKNGLVLPDSVTDQEMQHMANSLPDTVRIVRCSDRLTALGNCIACNDYVALIHPDISRESEEVVADVLGVETIRHSIAGEPLVGTYSAFTNQGGIVHPECSIEDQDELSSLLQVCVFTRQ
;
A
#
# COMPACT_ATOMS: atom_id res chain seq x y z
N MET A 1 -5.63 4.03 7.70
CA MET A 1 -5.75 2.85 8.59
C MET A 1 -5.66 1.56 7.81
N VAL A 2 -6.45 1.40 6.74
CA VAL A 2 -6.45 0.21 5.88
C VAL A 2 -5.73 0.49 4.56
N ALA A 3 -5.30 -0.57 3.87
CA ALA A 3 -4.77 -0.50 2.50
C ALA A 3 -5.41 -1.63 1.67
N GLY A 4 -5.72 -1.38 0.41
CA GLY A 4 -6.45 -2.34 -0.42
C GLY A 4 -6.47 -1.95 -1.89
N ASN A 5 -6.64 -2.96 -2.74
CA ASN A 5 -6.86 -2.82 -4.18
C ASN A 5 -8.13 -3.61 -4.57
N LYS A 6 -8.36 -3.82 -5.87
CA LYS A 6 -9.56 -4.55 -6.32
C LYS A 6 -9.60 -6.03 -5.89
N ASN A 7 -8.46 -6.61 -5.52
CA ASN A 7 -8.31 -8.03 -5.19
C ASN A 7 -8.46 -8.30 -3.69
N GLY A 8 -8.06 -7.34 -2.85
CA GLY A 8 -8.07 -7.55 -1.41
C GLY A 8 -7.97 -6.28 -0.58
N LEU A 9 -8.29 -6.45 0.70
CA LEU A 9 -8.27 -5.41 1.72
C LEU A 9 -7.52 -5.92 2.95
N VAL A 10 -6.46 -5.20 3.32
CA VAL A 10 -5.66 -5.50 4.50
C VAL A 10 -6.10 -4.59 5.65
N LEU A 11 -6.50 -5.22 6.75
CA LEU A 11 -7.01 -4.56 7.95
C LEU A 11 -6.00 -4.64 9.09
N PRO A 12 -5.89 -3.62 9.94
CA PRO A 12 -5.11 -3.73 11.17
C PRO A 12 -5.85 -4.59 12.21
N ASP A 13 -5.10 -5.14 13.17
CA ASP A 13 -5.64 -5.93 14.30
C ASP A 13 -6.63 -5.16 15.18
N SER A 14 -6.67 -3.83 15.08
CA SER A 14 -7.62 -3.00 15.83
C SER A 14 -9.06 -3.13 15.33
N VAL A 15 -9.28 -3.69 14.13
CA VAL A 15 -10.63 -3.85 13.56
C VAL A 15 -11.35 -5.02 14.21
N THR A 16 -12.57 -4.77 14.69
CA THR A 16 -13.40 -5.76 15.38
C THR A 16 -13.98 -6.80 14.42
N ASP A 17 -14.42 -7.95 14.95
CA ASP A 17 -15.08 -9.01 14.15
C ASP A 17 -16.39 -8.53 13.53
N GLN A 18 -17.11 -7.64 14.22
CA GLN A 18 -18.32 -7.04 13.69
C GLN A 18 -18.01 -6.16 12.48
N GLU A 19 -17.01 -5.28 12.56
CA GLU A 19 -16.61 -4.43 11.44
C GLU A 19 -16.11 -5.27 10.25
N MET A 20 -15.31 -6.30 10.51
CA MET A 20 -14.83 -7.20 9.46
C MET A 20 -15.99 -7.93 8.76
N GLN A 21 -16.96 -8.44 9.52
CA GLN A 21 -18.15 -9.07 8.96
C GLN A 21 -19.01 -8.09 8.16
N HIS A 22 -19.13 -6.84 8.63
CA HIS A 22 -19.84 -5.79 7.90
C HIS A 22 -19.16 -5.46 6.57
N MET A 23 -17.83 -5.36 6.56
CA MET A 23 -17.07 -5.17 5.32
C MET A 23 -17.22 -6.37 4.38
N ALA A 24 -17.10 -7.60 4.90
CA ALA A 24 -17.28 -8.82 4.11
C ALA A 24 -18.66 -8.93 3.48
N ASN A 25 -19.71 -8.50 4.18
CA ASN A 25 -21.08 -8.49 3.65
C ASN A 25 -21.34 -7.37 2.63
N SER A 26 -20.52 -6.31 2.64
CA SER A 26 -20.68 -5.14 1.78
C SER A 26 -19.80 -5.20 0.53
N LEU A 27 -18.70 -5.94 0.60
CA LEU A 27 -17.76 -6.14 -0.49
C LEU A 27 -18.13 -7.39 -1.30
N PRO A 28 -17.81 -7.44 -2.60
CA PRO A 28 -18.02 -8.64 -3.40
C PRO A 28 -17.09 -9.78 -2.95
N ASP A 29 -17.53 -11.03 -3.14
CA ASP A 29 -16.80 -12.25 -2.77
C ASP A 29 -15.41 -12.38 -3.42
N THR A 30 -15.14 -11.56 -4.43
CA THR A 30 -13.83 -11.47 -5.09
C THR A 30 -12.77 -10.78 -4.25
N VAL A 31 -13.16 -9.96 -3.26
CA VAL A 31 -12.23 -9.19 -2.43
C VAL A 31 -11.89 -9.98 -1.18
N ARG A 32 -10.63 -10.40 -1.05
CA ARG A 32 -10.12 -11.06 0.15
C ARG A 32 -9.88 -10.05 1.27
N ILE A 33 -10.46 -10.28 2.44
CA ILE A 33 -10.27 -9.42 3.62
C ILE A 33 -9.46 -10.20 4.65
N VAL A 34 -8.29 -9.67 5.02
CA VAL A 34 -7.40 -10.30 6.00
C VAL A 34 -6.90 -9.27 7.00
N ARG A 35 -6.80 -9.68 8.26
CA ARG A 35 -6.14 -8.89 9.30
C ARG A 35 -4.64 -9.17 9.27
N CYS A 36 -3.86 -8.11 9.28
CA CYS A 36 -2.42 -8.18 9.35
C CYS A 36 -1.93 -7.73 10.72
N SER A 37 -1.25 -8.64 11.41
CA SER A 37 -0.72 -8.45 12.75
C SER A 37 0.69 -7.88 12.69
N ASP A 38 0.81 -6.57 12.56
CA ASP A 38 2.10 -5.87 12.59
C ASP A 38 2.15 -4.84 13.72
N ARG A 39 3.37 -4.51 14.16
CA ARG A 39 3.64 -3.39 15.07
C ARG A 39 3.24 -2.06 14.45
N LEU A 40 3.27 -1.97 13.11
CA LEU A 40 2.84 -0.80 12.36
C LEU A 40 1.30 -0.78 12.25
N THR A 41 0.65 -0.04 13.14
CA THR A 41 -0.83 0.00 13.26
C THR A 41 -1.53 0.81 12.16
N ALA A 42 -0.79 1.67 11.46
CA ALA A 42 -1.31 2.51 10.38
C ALA A 42 -0.90 1.95 9.01
N LEU A 43 -1.48 0.80 8.62
CA LEU A 43 -1.17 0.12 7.36
C LEU A 43 -1.32 1.05 6.15
N GLY A 44 -2.36 1.89 6.12
CA GLY A 44 -2.54 2.87 5.04
C GLY A 44 -1.46 3.97 4.93
N ASN A 45 -0.65 4.19 5.96
CA ASN A 45 0.50 5.11 5.88
C ASN A 45 1.78 4.37 5.47
N CYS A 46 1.82 3.07 5.76
CA CYS A 46 2.99 2.22 5.53
C CYS A 46 2.90 1.46 4.20
N ILE A 47 1.74 1.43 3.57
CA ILE A 47 1.46 0.68 2.34
C ILE A 47 0.78 1.63 1.36
N ALA A 48 1.35 1.74 0.17
CA ALA A 48 0.75 2.39 -0.98
C ALA A 48 0.68 1.36 -2.11
N CYS A 49 -0.47 1.16 -2.75
CA CYS A 49 -0.65 0.07 -3.70
C CYS A 49 -1.55 0.44 -4.87
N ASN A 50 -1.30 -0.21 -6.01
CA ASN A 50 -2.20 -0.25 -7.15
C ASN A 50 -2.57 -1.72 -7.47
N ASP A 51 -3.09 -1.99 -8.67
CA ASP A 51 -3.48 -3.36 -9.06
C ASP A 51 -2.31 -4.24 -9.52
N TYR A 52 -1.08 -3.70 -9.56
CA TYR A 52 0.11 -4.38 -10.11
C TYR A 52 1.27 -4.47 -9.10
N VAL A 53 1.47 -3.43 -8.29
CA VAL A 53 2.59 -3.24 -7.36
C VAL A 53 2.11 -2.59 -6.06
N ALA A 54 2.72 -2.95 -4.94
CA ALA A 54 2.58 -2.30 -3.65
C ALA A 54 3.93 -1.86 -3.10
N LEU A 55 4.07 -0.57 -2.79
CA LEU A 55 5.16 -0.05 -1.98
C LEU A 55 4.83 -0.27 -0.51
N ILE A 56 5.81 -0.79 0.24
CA ILE A 56 5.70 -1.08 1.66
C ILE A 56 6.83 -0.44 2.45
N HIS A 57 6.55 -0.10 3.70
CA HIS A 57 7.54 0.41 4.65
C HIS A 57 8.73 -0.57 4.77
N PRO A 58 9.99 -0.10 4.74
CA PRO A 58 11.17 -0.98 4.70
C PRO A 58 11.29 -1.91 5.93
N ASP A 59 10.86 -1.43 7.10
CA ASP A 59 10.87 -2.18 8.35
C ASP A 59 9.66 -3.10 8.57
N ILE A 60 8.78 -3.27 7.57
CA ILE A 60 7.66 -4.19 7.70
C ILE A 60 8.16 -5.63 7.88
N SER A 61 7.46 -6.40 8.72
CA SER A 61 7.81 -7.80 8.95
C SER A 61 7.66 -8.60 7.65
N ARG A 62 8.51 -9.62 7.46
CA ARG A 62 8.43 -10.47 6.27
C ARG A 62 7.10 -11.25 6.20
N GLU A 63 6.57 -11.65 7.35
CA GLU A 63 5.27 -12.30 7.45
C GLU A 63 4.15 -11.37 6.94
N SER A 64 4.16 -10.12 7.39
CA SER A 64 3.21 -9.10 6.94
C SER A 64 3.35 -8.79 5.44
N GLU A 65 4.58 -8.71 4.94
CA GLU A 65 4.84 -8.54 3.50
C GLU A 65 4.23 -9.67 2.67
N GLU A 66 4.43 -10.93 3.09
CA GLU A 66 3.87 -12.10 2.42
C GLU A 66 2.33 -12.07 2.44
N VAL A 67 1.73 -11.68 3.57
CA VAL A 67 0.27 -11.49 3.67
C VAL A 67 -0.22 -10.39 2.71
N VAL A 68 0.46 -9.24 2.66
CA VAL A 68 0.06 -8.14 1.78
C VAL A 68 0.17 -8.56 0.31
N ALA A 69 1.25 -9.25 -0.07
CA ALA A 69 1.45 -9.74 -1.43
C ALA A 69 0.35 -10.75 -1.85
N ASP A 70 0.00 -11.71 -0.98
CA ASP A 70 -1.04 -12.72 -1.27
C ASP A 70 -2.45 -12.11 -1.32
N VAL A 71 -2.77 -11.22 -0.38
CA VAL A 71 -4.11 -10.61 -0.28
C VAL A 71 -4.38 -9.64 -1.42
N LEU A 72 -3.40 -8.79 -1.74
CA LEU A 72 -3.52 -7.81 -2.82
C LEU A 72 -3.24 -8.43 -4.19
N GLY A 73 -2.54 -9.56 -4.24
CA GLY A 73 -2.17 -10.22 -5.49
C GLY A 73 -1.21 -9.37 -6.34
N VAL A 74 -0.29 -8.66 -5.70
CA VAL A 74 0.68 -7.74 -6.33
C VAL A 74 2.08 -7.95 -5.79
N GLU A 75 3.08 -7.50 -6.54
CA GLU A 75 4.46 -7.51 -6.07
C GLU A 75 4.67 -6.42 -5.00
N THR A 76 5.25 -6.81 -3.86
CA THR A 76 5.58 -5.89 -2.76
C THR A 76 7.02 -5.43 -2.86
N ILE A 77 7.24 -4.12 -2.80
CA ILE A 77 8.57 -3.50 -2.89
C ILE A 77 8.80 -2.64 -1.65
N ARG A 78 9.86 -2.97 -0.90
CA ARG A 78 10.32 -2.18 0.24
C ARG A 78 11.01 -0.92 -0.27
N HIS A 79 10.44 0.24 0.03
CA HIS A 79 10.97 1.52 -0.48
C HIS A 79 10.70 2.67 0.47
N SER A 80 11.39 3.79 0.28
CA SER A 80 11.17 5.06 0.99
C SER A 80 11.05 6.20 -0.02
N ILE A 81 10.30 7.25 0.31
CA ILE A 81 10.04 8.37 -0.60
C ILE A 81 10.70 9.62 -0.01
N ALA A 82 11.67 10.19 -0.72
CA ALA A 82 12.45 11.33 -0.24
C ALA A 82 13.10 11.09 1.14
N GLY A 83 13.54 9.84 1.41
CA GLY A 83 14.10 9.43 2.70
C GLY A 83 13.08 9.10 3.78
N GLU A 84 11.79 9.31 3.53
CA GLU A 84 10.71 8.98 4.47
C GLU A 84 10.17 7.56 4.24
N PRO A 85 10.08 6.73 5.28
CA PRO A 85 9.67 5.33 5.13
C PRO A 85 8.14 5.17 5.05
N LEU A 86 7.38 6.24 5.32
CA LEU A 86 5.91 6.24 5.28
C LEU A 86 5.37 6.45 3.86
N VAL A 87 5.58 5.45 3.00
CA VAL A 87 5.23 5.51 1.57
C VAL A 87 3.77 5.89 1.30
N GLY A 88 2.81 5.45 2.12
CA GLY A 88 1.37 5.79 1.96
C GLY A 88 1.00 7.20 2.41
N THR A 89 1.82 7.82 3.25
CA THR A 89 1.65 9.24 3.60
C THR A 89 2.19 10.15 2.51
N TYR A 90 3.34 9.78 1.94
CA TYR A 90 4.13 10.61 1.03
C TYR A 90 3.90 10.29 -0.45
N SER A 91 3.06 9.30 -0.76
CA SER A 91 2.60 9.02 -2.11
C SER A 91 1.15 8.59 -2.17
N ALA A 92 0.53 8.92 -3.30
CA ALA A 92 -0.75 8.39 -3.69
C ALA A 92 -0.67 8.05 -5.18
N PHE A 93 -0.84 6.78 -5.52
CA PHE A 93 -0.76 6.35 -6.90
C PHE A 93 -1.88 5.39 -7.28
N THR A 94 -2.14 5.33 -8.58
CA THR A 94 -3.16 4.53 -9.23
C THR A 94 -2.55 3.82 -10.43
N ASN A 95 -3.34 3.00 -11.12
CA ASN A 95 -2.93 2.35 -12.37
C ASN A 95 -2.64 3.35 -13.52
N GLN A 96 -2.98 4.63 -13.37
CA GLN A 96 -2.81 5.64 -14.42
C GLN A 96 -1.66 6.61 -14.12
N GLY A 97 -1.21 6.67 -12.87
CA GLY A 97 -0.20 7.63 -12.43
C GLY A 97 -0.22 7.82 -10.93
N GLY A 98 0.80 8.53 -10.43
CA GLY A 98 0.97 8.80 -9.01
C GLY A 98 1.46 10.21 -8.72
N ILE A 99 1.21 10.65 -7.49
CA ILE A 99 1.74 11.88 -6.93
C ILE A 99 2.63 11.51 -5.75
N VAL A 100 3.81 12.13 -5.67
CA VAL A 100 4.78 11.96 -4.58
C VAL A 100 5.14 13.30 -3.95
N HIS A 101 5.81 13.21 -2.80
CA HIS A 101 6.26 14.37 -2.03
C HIS A 101 7.10 15.34 -2.89
N PRO A 102 6.89 16.68 -2.77
CA PRO A 102 7.59 17.67 -3.60
C PRO A 102 9.11 17.68 -3.46
N GLU A 103 9.65 17.25 -2.32
CA GLU A 103 11.11 17.16 -2.11
C GLU A 103 11.73 15.91 -2.75
N CYS A 104 10.92 15.06 -3.39
CA CYS A 104 11.41 13.90 -4.14
C CYS A 104 12.22 14.36 -5.35
N SER A 105 13.47 13.90 -5.45
CA SER A 105 14.36 14.29 -6.54
C SER A 105 13.85 13.77 -7.89
N ILE A 106 14.35 14.33 -9.00
CA ILE A 106 13.98 13.86 -10.34
C ILE A 106 14.45 12.41 -10.54
N GLU A 107 15.60 12.04 -9.97
CA GLU A 107 16.13 10.68 -10.01
C GLU A 107 15.21 9.69 -9.28
N ASP A 108 14.76 10.04 -8.07
CA ASP A 108 13.81 9.23 -7.31
C ASP A 108 12.46 9.10 -8.05
N GLN A 109 12.00 10.15 -8.73
CA GLN A 109 10.78 10.11 -9.53
C GLN A 109 10.92 9.15 -10.72
N ASP A 110 12.05 9.16 -11.41
CA ASP A 110 12.32 8.26 -12.54
C ASP A 110 12.45 6.80 -12.07
N GLU A 111 13.06 6.57 -10.90
CA GLU A 111 13.11 5.24 -10.26
C GLU A 111 11.71 4.76 -9.90
N LEU A 112 10.93 5.58 -9.18
CA LEU A 112 9.55 5.25 -8.79
C LEU A 112 8.65 5.01 -10.01
N SER A 113 8.81 5.80 -11.07
CA SER A 113 8.08 5.61 -12.33
C SER A 113 8.41 4.26 -12.97
N SER A 114 9.68 3.85 -12.92
CA SER A 114 10.14 2.55 -13.43
C SER A 114 9.61 1.38 -12.59
N LEU A 115 9.61 1.52 -11.26
CA LEU A 115 9.10 0.51 -10.33
C LEU A 115 7.58 0.35 -10.42
N LEU A 116 6.84 1.46 -10.43
CA LEU A 116 5.38 1.47 -10.43
C LEU A 116 4.77 1.26 -11.82
N GLN A 117 5.59 1.31 -12.87
CA GLN A 117 5.19 1.25 -14.29
C GLN A 117 4.15 2.31 -14.68
N VAL A 118 4.08 3.42 -13.93
CA VAL A 118 3.16 4.53 -14.17
C VAL A 118 3.88 5.86 -13.98
N CYS A 119 3.43 6.91 -14.66
CA CYS A 119 4.03 8.22 -14.52
C CYS A 119 3.79 8.79 -13.12
N VAL A 120 4.87 9.22 -12.48
CA VAL A 120 4.87 9.84 -11.16
C VAL A 120 5.12 11.33 -11.29
N PHE A 121 4.37 12.14 -10.54
CA PHE A 121 4.45 13.59 -10.55
C PHE A 121 4.68 14.13 -9.15
N THR A 122 5.40 15.24 -9.02
CA THR A 122 5.48 16.02 -7.78
C THR A 122 4.49 17.17 -7.79
N ARG A 123 3.86 17.44 -6.65
CA ARG A 123 2.97 18.60 -6.51
C ARG A 123 3.81 19.84 -6.24
N GLN A 124 4.00 20.70 -7.25
CA GLN A 124 4.62 22.03 -7.09
C GLN A 124 3.77 22.96 -6.23
#